data_AF-D0LKW0-F1
#
_entry.id   AF-D0LKW0-F1
#
_cell.length_a   1.000
_cell.length_b   1.000
_cell.length_c   1.000
_cell.angle_alpha   90.00
_cell.angle_beta   90.00
_cell.angle_gamma   90.00
#
_symmetry.space_group_name_H-M   'P 1'
#
loop_
_entity.id
_entity.type
_entity.pdbx_description
1 polymer ?
#
loop_
_entity_poly.entity_id
_entity_poly.type
_entity_poly.pdbx_seq_one_letter_code
_entity_poly.pdbx_strand_id
1 'polypeptide(L)'
;MNSPGKRIAVLVRTSEPARVAEALRAAVGLSLRGDRVEVVLPGAEPALSAVLAEQRRAIDTLRMLGHTVELPADAADADAAAARALRAADASEVWT
;
A
#
# COMPACT_ATOMS: atom_id res chain seq x y z
N MET A 1 -27.74 1.71 -7.01
CA MET A 1 -26.91 2.90 -6.79
C MET A 1 -25.56 2.41 -6.32
N ASN A 2 -24.50 2.55 -7.13
CA ASN A 2 -23.16 2.27 -6.63
C ASN A 2 -22.81 3.37 -5.64
N SER A 3 -22.66 3.02 -4.36
CA SER A 3 -22.04 3.94 -3.41
C SER A 3 -20.68 4.36 -3.97
N PRO A 4 -20.29 5.63 -3.87
CA PRO A 4 -18.94 6.04 -4.24
C PRO A 4 -17.94 5.18 -3.45
N GLY A 5 -16.96 4.58 -4.13
CA GLY A 5 -15.95 3.74 -3.50
C GLY A 5 -15.19 4.50 -2.40
N LYS A 6 -14.79 3.80 -1.34
CA LYS A 6 -14.03 4.40 -0.23
C LYS A 6 -12.59 4.65 -0.64
N ARG A 7 -11.93 5.61 0.01
CA ARG A 7 -10.47 5.71 0.03
C ARG A 7 -9.94 4.86 1.18
N ILE A 8 -9.07 3.90 0.87
CA ILE A 8 -8.49 3.00 1.86
C ILE A 8 -6.97 3.17 1.88
N ALA A 9 -6.43 3.51 3.05
CA ALA A 9 -5.00 3.51 3.30
C ALA A 9 -4.53 2.11 3.71
N VAL A 10 -3.61 1.52 2.96
CA VAL A 10 -2.95 0.26 3.31
C VAL A 10 -1.54 0.58 3.77
N LEU A 11 -1.31 0.49 5.08
CA LEU A 11 -0.05 0.84 5.71
C LEU A 11 0.73 -0.41 6.05
N VAL A 12 1.89 -0.58 5.43
CA VAL A 12 2.78 -1.71 5.68
C VAL A 12 3.91 -1.24 6.58
N ARG A 13 3.93 -1.74 7.82
CA ARG A 13 4.83 -1.37 8.92
C ARG A 13 5.73 -2.54 9.34
N THR A 14 6.07 -3.38 8.38
CA THR A 14 6.82 -4.62 8.59
C THR A 14 7.75 -4.87 7.42
N SER A 15 8.96 -5.36 7.70
CA SER A 15 9.91 -5.79 6.68
C SER A 15 9.80 -7.29 6.36
N GLU A 16 8.86 -8.01 7.00
CA GLU A 16 8.66 -9.44 6.77
C GLU A 16 8.12 -9.70 5.34
N PRO A 17 8.85 -10.44 4.48
CA PRO A 17 8.49 -10.65 3.08
C PRO A 17 7.07 -11.18 2.85
N ALA A 18 6.66 -12.17 3.64
CA ALA A 18 5.37 -12.82 3.50
C ALA A 18 4.22 -11.84 3.77
N ARG A 19 4.36 -10.99 4.81
CA ARG A 19 3.38 -9.97 5.18
C ARG A 19 3.28 -8.86 4.15
N VAL A 20 4.40 -8.40 3.62
CA VAL A 20 4.43 -7.39 2.55
C VAL A 20 3.71 -7.93 1.30
N ALA A 21 3.99 -9.17 0.91
CA ALA A 21 3.32 -9.80 -0.23
C ALA A 21 1.82 -10.01 0.01
N GLU A 22 1.41 -10.32 1.24
CA GLU A 22 0.01 -10.45 1.61
C GLU A 22 -0.72 -9.10 1.61
N ALA A 23 -0.10 -8.05 2.15
CA ALA A 23 -0.65 -6.69 2.14
C ALA A 23 -0.87 -6.18 0.71
N LEU A 24 0.08 -6.43 -0.21
CA LEU A 24 -0.07 -6.06 -1.62
C LEU A 24 -1.18 -6.86 -2.31
N ARG A 25 -1.33 -8.16 -2.01
CA ARG A 25 -2.46 -8.96 -2.49
C ARG A 25 -3.80 -8.45 -1.96
N ALA A 26 -3.87 -8.08 -0.69
CA ALA A 26 -5.05 -7.48 -0.08
C ALA A 26 -5.41 -6.15 -0.75
N ALA A 27 -4.42 -5.28 -0.99
CA ALA A 27 -4.59 -4.02 -1.71
C ALA A 27 -5.19 -4.22 -3.11
N VAL A 28 -4.71 -5.22 -3.87
CA VAL A 28 -5.32 -5.59 -5.15
C VAL A 28 -6.77 -6.05 -4.95
N GLY A 29 -7.03 -6.92 -3.97
CA GLY A 29 -8.40 -7.36 -3.66
C GLY A 29 -9.36 -6.22 -3.31
N LEU A 30 -8.90 -5.21 -2.59
CA LEU A 30 -9.66 -4.00 -2.27
C LEU A 30 -9.96 -3.17 -3.53
N SER A 31 -8.96 -2.98 -4.40
CA SER A 31 -9.16 -2.24 -5.66
C SER A 31 -10.27 -2.82 -6.54
N LEU A 32 -10.38 -4.14 -6.59
CA LEU A 32 -11.38 -4.83 -7.41
C LEU A 32 -12.81 -4.67 -6.89
N ARG A 33 -12.99 -4.20 -5.65
CA ARG A 33 -14.31 -3.88 -5.07
C ARG A 33 -14.81 -2.48 -5.45
N GLY A 34 -13.99 -1.71 -6.17
CA GLY A 34 -14.28 -0.33 -6.55
C GLY A 34 -13.75 0.71 -5.55
N ASP A 35 -13.00 0.30 -4.53
CA ASP A 35 -12.36 1.21 -3.59
C ASP A 35 -11.07 1.80 -4.18
N ARG A 36 -10.74 3.04 -3.79
CA ARG A 36 -9.48 3.69 -4.14
C ARG A 36 -8.44 3.39 -3.07
N VAL A 37 -7.39 2.68 -3.45
CA VAL A 37 -6.34 2.28 -2.51
C VAL A 37 -5.13 3.21 -2.58
N GLU A 38 -4.56 3.50 -1.42
CA GLU A 38 -3.27 4.17 -1.26
C GLU A 38 -2.39 3.29 -0.36
N VAL A 39 -1.35 2.70 -0.95
CA VAL A 39 -0.42 1.82 -0.26
C VAL A 39 0.82 2.60 0.16
N VAL A 40 1.17 2.55 1.43
CA VAL A 40 2.44 3.07 1.96
C VAL A 40 3.27 1.89 2.44
N LEU A 41 4.38 1.64 1.75
CA LEU A 41 5.32 0.58 2.10
C LEU A 41 6.25 1.03 3.23
N PRO A 42 6.91 0.09 3.94
CA PRO A 42 7.99 0.47 4.84
C PRO A 42 9.06 1.16 4.00
N GLY A 43 9.74 2.16 4.55
CA GLY A 43 10.77 2.89 3.83
C GLY A 43 11.84 1.97 3.20
N ALA A 44 12.67 2.52 2.33
CA ALA A 44 13.64 1.74 1.55
C ALA A 44 14.62 0.97 2.46
N GLU A 45 14.32 -0.30 2.71
CA GLU A 45 15.21 -1.25 3.39
C GLU A 45 15.80 -2.24 2.38
N PRO A 46 17.10 -2.56 2.46
CA PRO A 46 17.71 -3.53 1.55
C PRO A 46 17.02 -4.89 1.55
N ALA A 47 16.54 -5.34 2.72
CA ALA A 47 15.81 -6.60 2.89
C ALA A 47 14.49 -6.65 2.09
N LEU A 48 13.87 -5.49 1.84
CA LEU A 48 12.63 -5.38 1.10
C LEU A 48 12.83 -5.36 -0.42
N SER A 49 14.03 -5.04 -0.91
CA SER A 49 14.27 -4.88 -2.34
C SER A 49 13.92 -6.14 -3.15
N ALA A 50 14.25 -7.32 -2.63
CA ALA A 50 13.93 -8.59 -3.31
C ALA A 50 12.41 -8.83 -3.34
N VAL A 51 11.73 -8.60 -2.22
CA VAL A 51 10.28 -8.75 -2.09
C VAL A 51 9.55 -7.80 -3.04
N LEU A 52 9.95 -6.53 -3.10
CA LEU A 52 9.34 -5.55 -3.98
C LEU A 52 9.57 -5.88 -5.47
N ALA A 53 10.72 -6.46 -5.81
CA ALA A 53 10.98 -6.96 -7.15
C ALA A 53 10.04 -8.13 -7.51
N GLU A 54 9.85 -9.09 -6.60
CA GLU A 54 8.90 -10.20 -6.78
C GLU A 54 7.45 -9.73 -6.87
N GLN A 55 7.08 -8.72 -6.09
CA GLN A 55 5.72 -8.15 -6.07
C GLN A 55 5.49 -7.03 -7.11
N ARG A 56 6.46 -6.79 -8.01
CA ARG A 56 6.40 -5.72 -9.01
C ARG A 56 5.12 -5.74 -9.83
N ARG A 57 4.64 -6.93 -10.22
CA ARG A 57 3.39 -7.07 -10.99
C ARG A 57 2.16 -6.55 -10.23
N ALA A 58 2.08 -6.78 -8.92
CA ALA A 58 0.99 -6.27 -8.10
C ALA A 58 1.06 -4.75 -7.98
N ILE A 59 2.27 -4.20 -7.75
CA ILE A 59 2.52 -2.76 -7.67
C ILE A 59 2.14 -2.06 -8.99
N ASP A 60 2.59 -2.60 -10.13
CA ASP A 60 2.31 -2.05 -11.45
C ASP A 60 0.81 -2.13 -11.79
N THR A 61 0.14 -3.20 -11.37
CA THR A 61 -1.32 -3.35 -11.53
C THR A 61 -2.07 -2.27 -10.75
N LEU A 62 -1.72 -2.06 -9.47
CA LEU A 62 -2.33 -1.01 -8.65
C LEU A 62 -2.14 0.37 -9.29
N ARG A 63 -0.93 0.69 -9.74
CA ARG A 63 -0.63 1.97 -10.41
C ARG A 63 -1.40 2.13 -11.72
N MET A 64 -1.48 1.08 -12.53
CA MET A 64 -2.23 1.08 -13.79
C MET A 64 -3.74 1.32 -13.58
N LEU A 65 -4.29 0.84 -12.46
CA LEU A 65 -5.68 1.07 -12.05
C LEU A 65 -5.90 2.46 -11.42
N GLY A 66 -4.87 3.30 -11.30
CA GLY A 66 -4.96 4.65 -10.75
C GLY A 66 -4.83 4.74 -9.22
N HIS A 67 -4.35 3.67 -8.58
CA HIS A 67 -4.02 3.65 -7.15
C HIS A 67 -2.60 4.13 -6.90
N THR A 68 -2.35 4.59 -5.67
CA THR A 68 -1.03 5.06 -5.26
C THR A 68 -0.30 3.93 -4.54
N VAL A 69 0.99 3.75 -4.86
CA VAL A 69 1.92 2.90 -4.09
C VAL A 69 3.18 3.73 -3.84
N GLU A 70 3.31 4.25 -2.62
CA GLU A 70 4.47 5.04 -2.17
C GLU A 70 5.55 4.11 -1.61
N LEU A 71 6.79 4.33 -2.03
CA LEU A 71 8.01 3.73 -1.48
C LEU A 71 8.82 4.86 -0.85
N PRO A 72 8.65 5.12 0.45
CA PRO A 72 9.38 6.17 1.14
C PRO A 72 10.90 5.92 1.14
N ALA A 73 11.71 6.97 1.14
CA ALA A 73 13.17 6.81 1.13
C ALA A 73 13.71 6.28 2.47
N ASP A 74 13.06 6.64 3.58
CA ASP A 74 13.41 6.21 4.93
C ASP A 74 12.17 6.09 5.83
N ALA A 75 12.40 5.81 7.12
CA ALA A 75 11.33 5.64 8.11
C ALA A 75 10.57 6.95 8.41
N ALA A 76 11.25 8.11 8.39
CA ALA A 76 10.63 9.39 8.66
C ALA A 76 9.69 9.80 7.51
N ASP A 77 10.14 9.58 6.27
CA ASP A 77 9.32 9.75 5.08
C ASP A 77 8.12 8.78 5.08
N ALA A 78 8.32 7.55 5.58
CA ALA A 78 7.25 6.56 5.70
C ALA A 78 6.18 6.99 6.70
N ASP A 79 6.58 7.54 7.85
CA ASP A 79 5.66 8.10 8.84
C ASP A 79 4.88 9.29 8.27
N ALA A 80 5.56 10.19 7.54
CA ALA A 80 4.92 11.33 6.90
C ALA A 80 3.92 10.90 5.81
N ALA A 81 4.27 9.92 4.98
CA ALA A 81 3.42 9.33 3.97
C ALA A 81 2.19 8.65 4.59
N ALA A 82 2.40 7.81 5.61
CA ALA A 82 1.32 7.16 6.35
C ALA A 82 0.36 8.19 6.96
N ALA A 83 0.88 9.25 7.57
CA ALA A 83 0.06 10.32 8.13
C ALA A 83 -0.75 11.08 7.07
N ARG A 84 -0.20 11.29 5.86
CA ARG A 84 -0.95 11.88 4.74
C ARG A 84 -2.08 10.95 4.29
N ALA A 85 -1.78 9.67 4.05
CA ALA A 85 -2.75 8.68 3.61
C ALA A 85 -3.90 8.53 4.62
N LEU A 86 -3.58 8.41 5.92
CA LEU A 86 -4.57 8.30 6.99
C LEU A 86 -5.51 9.51 7.07
N ARG A 87 -5.00 10.72 6.88
CA ARG A 87 -5.85 11.94 6.88
C ARG A 87 -6.83 11.98 5.71
N ALA A 88 -6.51 11.33 4.60
CA ALA A 88 -7.30 11.35 3.38
C ALA A 88 -8.23 10.13 3.22
N ALA A 89 -8.04 9.08 4.01
CA ALA A 89 -8.74 7.81 3.88
C ALA A 89 -10.02 7.73 4.73
N ASP A 90 -11.01 7.02 4.22
CA ASP A 90 -12.25 6.69 4.95
C ASP A 90 -12.07 5.47 5.87
N ALA A 91 -11.07 4.63 5.57
CA ALA A 91 -10.68 3.45 6.34
C ALA A 91 -9.20 3.15 6.15
N SER A 92 -8.63 2.35 7.05
CA SER A 92 -7.23 1.94 6.98
C SER A 92 -7.04 0.47 7.34
N GLU A 93 -6.13 -0.19 6.64
CA GLU A 93 -5.59 -1.49 7.04
C GLU A 93 -4.11 -1.34 7.40
N VAL A 94 -3.72 -1.85 8.56
CA VAL A 94 -2.36 -1.75 9.09
C VAL A 94 -1.75 -3.13 9.21
N TRP A 95 -0.61 -3.35 8.55
CA TRP A 95 0.11 -4.61 8.50
C TRP A 95 1.43 -4.46 9.25
N THR A 96 1.57 -5.15 10.38
CA THR A 96 2.75 -5.14 11.28
C THR A 96 3.42 -6.49 11.33
#